data_AF-A0A0W0Y0D6-F1
#
_entry.id   AF-A0A0W0Y0D6-F1
#
_cell.length_a   1.000
_cell.length_b   1.000
_cell.length_c   1.000
_cell.angle_alpha   90.00
_cell.angle_beta   90.00
_cell.angle_gamma   90.00
#
_symmetry.space_group_name_H-M   'P 1'
#
loop_
_entity.id
_entity.type
_entity.pdbx_description
1 polymer ?
#
loop_
_entity_poly.entity_id
_entity_poly.type
_entity_poly.pdbx_seq_one_letter_code
_entity_poly.pdbx_strand_id
1 'polypeptide(L)'
;MPSNFSEERYKALKSQAIEAIEQNNLQQLKELLNQSYKGLLPVLTRKGRVVTLSTREGMVPYLNTRHEKPFLRDLAIQQDHVDIVDFLFNDGMGIRTELNSVDLASDEVREKSYRERFLNKALEYNSRKVIDHLLTKGFSLSVDQLRLYARENNAEQYLNAVIPLLNKLPALAQKADSLHNREYYRESERVRSLDLFIRNQIKLYIDSCIALPEKSAEHLEKQLKSPCYPFTSSVKEELRNHRGYKEFFANLMITISTLFIANIYQAVATKGESFFFKFNTDSVNQLTEVQNSLYECSL
;
A
#
# COMPACT_ATOMS: atom_id res chain seq x y z
N MET A 1 34.97 20.63 -23.19
CA MET A 1 34.93 19.15 -23.36
C MET A 1 33.73 18.82 -24.22
N PRO A 2 33.86 18.03 -25.30
CA PRO A 2 32.80 17.91 -26.30
C PRO A 2 31.61 17.14 -25.71
N SER A 3 30.44 17.74 -25.78
CA SER A 3 29.16 17.10 -25.45
C SER A 3 28.89 16.00 -26.47
N ASN A 4 29.22 14.75 -26.13
CA ASN A 4 28.94 13.58 -26.98
C ASN A 4 27.44 13.19 -26.99
N PHE A 5 26.55 14.18 -26.91
CA PHE A 5 25.12 14.03 -27.09
C PHE A 5 24.80 14.23 -28.58
N SER A 6 24.31 13.17 -29.22
CA SER A 6 23.76 13.22 -30.58
C SER A 6 22.24 13.21 -30.45
N GLU A 7 21.61 14.30 -30.89
CA GLU A 7 20.16 14.43 -30.88
C GLU A 7 19.49 13.40 -31.82
N GLU A 8 20.14 13.07 -32.94
CA GLU A 8 19.67 12.04 -33.87
C GLU A 8 19.70 10.65 -33.22
N ARG A 9 20.81 10.30 -32.56
CA ARG A 9 20.93 9.03 -31.84
C ARG A 9 19.93 8.94 -30.69
N TYR A 10 19.72 10.04 -29.98
CA TYR A 10 18.71 10.14 -28.93
C TYR A 10 17.30 9.87 -29.49
N LYS A 11 16.90 10.57 -30.56
CA LYS A 11 15.60 10.40 -31.20
C LYS A 11 15.39 8.97 -31.70
N ALA A 12 16.41 8.36 -32.31
CA ALA A 12 16.36 6.98 -32.78
C ALA A 12 16.17 5.98 -31.62
N LEU A 13 16.98 6.09 -30.56
CA LEU A 13 16.85 5.21 -29.38
C LEU A 13 15.50 5.39 -28.69
N LYS A 14 14.98 6.62 -28.59
CA LYS A 14 13.67 6.89 -28.01
C LYS A 14 12.54 6.28 -28.83
N SER A 15 12.58 6.43 -30.16
CA SER A 15 11.60 5.81 -31.07
C SER A 15 11.61 4.29 -30.95
N GLN A 16 12.79 3.66 -30.92
CA GLN A 16 12.93 2.21 -30.78
C GLN A 16 12.45 1.72 -29.40
N ALA A 17 12.67 2.51 -28.34
CA ALA A 17 12.20 2.16 -27.01
C ALA A 17 10.67 2.24 -26.90
N ILE A 18 10.04 3.23 -27.54
CA ILE A 18 8.58 3.33 -27.65
C ILE A 18 8.04 2.10 -28.39
N GLU A 19 8.60 1.76 -29.54
CA GLU A 19 8.19 0.60 -30.33
C GLU A 19 8.36 -0.71 -29.55
N ALA A 20 9.48 -0.88 -28.84
CA ALA A 20 9.70 -2.05 -27.99
C ALA A 20 8.66 -2.16 -26.87
N ILE A 21 8.21 -1.03 -26.31
CA ILE A 21 7.11 -1.01 -25.35
C ILE A 21 5.80 -1.38 -26.05
N GLU A 22 5.44 -0.75 -27.16
CA GLU A 22 4.19 -1.05 -27.89
C GLU A 22 4.09 -2.52 -28.33
N GLN A 23 5.23 -3.17 -28.60
CA GLN A 23 5.31 -4.59 -28.98
C GLN A 23 5.39 -5.54 -27.78
N ASN A 24 5.35 -5.03 -26.54
CA ASN A 24 5.65 -5.79 -25.31
C ASN A 24 6.99 -6.55 -25.37
N ASN A 25 8.00 -6.00 -26.06
CA ASN A 25 9.30 -6.62 -26.27
C ASN A 25 10.30 -6.19 -25.18
N LEU A 26 10.19 -6.82 -24.01
CA LEU A 26 11.08 -6.55 -22.87
C LEU A 26 12.56 -6.75 -23.20
N GLN A 27 12.90 -7.75 -24.01
CA GLN A 27 14.29 -8.08 -24.33
C GLN A 27 14.94 -6.97 -25.17
N GLN A 28 14.24 -6.50 -26.20
CA GLN A 28 14.67 -5.36 -27.01
C GLN A 28 14.79 -4.09 -26.15
N LEU A 29 13.83 -3.84 -25.26
CA LEU A 29 13.90 -2.68 -24.36
C LEU A 29 15.13 -2.76 -23.43
N LYS A 30 15.44 -3.94 -22.88
CA LYS A 30 16.66 -4.16 -22.07
C LYS A 30 17.92 -3.85 -22.87
N GLU A 31 18.00 -4.31 -24.11
CA GLU A 31 19.13 -4.06 -25.00
C GLU A 31 19.28 -2.57 -25.34
N LEU A 32 18.17 -1.88 -25.64
CA LEU A 32 18.16 -0.44 -25.92
C LEU A 32 18.59 0.39 -24.70
N LEU A 33 18.11 0.04 -23.50
CA LEU A 33 18.58 0.68 -22.27
C LEU A 33 20.08 0.42 -22.05
N ASN A 34 20.57 -0.82 -22.21
CA ASN A 34 22.00 -1.14 -22.12
C ASN A 34 22.86 -0.34 -23.13
N GLN A 35 22.38 -0.18 -24.36
CA GLN A 35 23.04 0.63 -25.38
C GLN A 35 23.05 2.11 -25.02
N SER A 36 21.99 2.60 -24.35
CA SER A 36 21.93 3.97 -23.83
C SER A 36 23.01 4.25 -22.77
N TYR A 37 23.51 3.20 -22.10
CA TYR A 37 24.62 3.24 -21.13
C TYR A 37 26.00 2.92 -21.75
N LYS A 38 26.11 2.72 -23.07
CA LYS A 38 27.33 2.18 -23.72
C LYS A 38 27.82 0.85 -23.09
N GLY A 39 26.92 0.03 -22.54
CA GLY A 39 27.28 -1.29 -21.98
C GLY A 39 27.90 -1.28 -20.57
N LEU A 40 27.93 -0.14 -19.87
CA LEU A 40 28.30 -0.07 -18.45
C LEU A 40 27.07 0.30 -17.62
N LEU A 41 26.34 -0.70 -17.13
CA LEU A 41 25.33 -0.47 -16.11
C LEU A 41 25.98 0.27 -14.92
N PRO A 42 25.35 1.32 -14.36
CA PRO A 42 25.87 1.96 -13.17
C PRO A 42 26.00 0.91 -12.06
N VAL A 43 27.22 0.63 -11.64
CA VAL A 43 27.48 -0.32 -10.54
C VAL A 43 27.09 0.37 -9.25
N LEU A 44 26.00 -0.08 -8.65
CA LEU A 44 25.58 0.35 -7.32
C LEU A 44 26.36 -0.44 -6.28
N THR A 45 27.46 0.12 -5.78
CA THR A 45 28.14 -0.45 -4.60
C THR A 45 27.46 0.04 -3.32
N ARG A 46 26.92 -0.91 -2.54
CA ARG A 46 26.30 -0.65 -1.24
C ARG A 46 27.33 -0.84 -0.13
N LYS A 47 27.68 0.22 0.59
CA LYS A 47 28.37 0.15 1.89
C LYS A 47 27.45 0.71 2.97
N GLY A 48 26.76 -0.19 3.69
CA GLY A 48 25.82 0.19 4.73
C GLY A 48 24.56 0.89 4.20
N ARG A 49 24.23 2.07 4.75
CA ARG A 49 23.11 2.94 4.30
C ARG A 49 23.48 3.86 3.13
N VAL A 50 24.76 3.95 2.78
CA VAL A 50 25.24 4.83 1.72
C VAL A 50 25.35 4.04 0.41
N VAL A 51 24.66 4.53 -0.62
CA VAL A 51 24.82 4.06 -2.00
C VAL A 51 25.75 5.06 -2.68
N THR A 52 26.95 4.61 -3.03
CA THR A 52 27.89 5.44 -3.79
C THR A 52 27.64 5.21 -5.27
N LEU A 53 27.22 6.25 -5.98
CA LEU A 53 27.02 6.21 -7.42
C LEU A 53 28.34 6.62 -8.06
N SER A 54 29.14 5.65 -8.55
CA SER A 54 30.33 6.01 -9.32
C SER A 54 29.88 6.38 -10.74
N THR A 55 29.55 7.65 -10.96
CA THR A 55 29.53 8.17 -12.32
C THR A 55 30.96 8.16 -12.82
N ARG A 56 31.34 7.20 -13.67
CA ARG A 56 32.49 7.43 -14.54
C ARG A 56 32.14 8.65 -15.38
N GLU A 57 32.88 9.72 -15.20
CA GLU A 57 32.69 10.99 -15.90
C GLU A 57 32.62 10.75 -17.42
N GLY A 58 31.58 11.30 -18.07
CA GLY A 58 31.49 11.35 -19.54
C GLY A 58 30.38 10.54 -20.23
N MET A 59 29.41 9.98 -19.52
CA MET A 59 28.29 9.25 -20.16
C MET A 59 26.94 9.96 -19.95
N VAL A 60 26.35 10.46 -21.04
CA VAL A 60 24.97 10.98 -21.05
C VAL A 60 24.04 9.80 -21.37
N PRO A 61 23.23 9.32 -20.41
CA PRO A 61 22.29 8.25 -20.71
C PRO A 61 21.13 8.81 -21.53
N TYR A 62 20.98 8.33 -22.76
CA TYR A 62 19.91 8.81 -23.65
C TYR A 62 18.51 8.49 -23.12
N LEU A 63 18.30 7.31 -22.55
CA LEU A 63 16.99 6.83 -22.10
C LEU A 63 16.82 6.77 -20.58
N ASN A 64 17.88 7.05 -19.82
CA ASN A 64 17.86 7.05 -18.36
C ASN A 64 17.96 8.48 -17.79
N THR A 65 17.22 9.42 -18.39
CA THR A 65 17.13 10.81 -17.92
C THR A 65 15.95 10.99 -16.96
N ARG A 66 15.92 12.11 -16.23
CA ARG A 66 14.80 12.49 -15.35
C ARG A 66 13.46 12.61 -16.09
N HIS A 67 13.49 12.84 -17.41
CA HIS A 67 12.29 13.01 -18.23
C HIS A 67 11.86 11.71 -18.91
N GLU A 68 12.82 10.92 -19.41
CA GLU A 68 12.52 9.68 -20.14
C GLU A 68 12.09 8.55 -19.21
N LYS A 69 12.57 8.54 -17.97
CA LYS A 69 12.18 7.56 -16.95
C LYS A 69 10.67 7.54 -16.69
N PRO A 70 10.02 8.65 -16.26
CA PRO A 70 8.58 8.69 -16.12
C PRO A 70 7.85 8.43 -17.43
N PHE A 71 8.36 8.93 -18.56
CA PHE A 71 7.71 8.78 -19.86
C PHE A 71 7.59 7.31 -20.29
N LEU A 72 8.72 6.58 -20.37
CA LEU A 72 8.73 5.18 -20.81
C LEU A 72 7.93 4.29 -19.86
N ARG A 73 7.97 4.62 -18.56
CA ARG A 73 7.20 3.94 -17.55
C ARG A 73 5.70 4.18 -17.69
N ASP A 74 5.28 5.43 -17.78
CA ASP A 74 3.87 5.79 -17.90
C ASP A 74 3.30 5.23 -19.22
N LEU A 75 4.11 5.18 -20.28
CA LEU A 75 3.77 4.47 -21.52
C LEU A 75 3.59 2.96 -21.30
N ALA A 76 4.52 2.30 -20.59
CA ALA A 76 4.39 0.87 -20.28
C ALA A 76 3.18 0.56 -19.39
N ILE A 77 2.84 1.48 -18.48
CA ILE A 77 1.61 1.42 -17.69
C ILE A 77 0.41 1.55 -18.64
N GLN A 78 0.38 2.55 -19.52
CA GLN A 78 -0.70 2.77 -20.47
C GLN A 78 -0.95 1.55 -21.38
N GLN A 79 0.10 0.85 -21.78
CA GLN A 79 0.00 -0.39 -22.58
C GLN A 79 -0.32 -1.64 -21.75
N ASP A 80 -0.45 -1.50 -20.42
CA ASP A 80 -0.76 -2.58 -19.48
C ASP A 80 0.26 -3.74 -19.53
N HIS A 81 1.54 -3.41 -19.75
CA HIS A 81 2.64 -4.37 -19.91
C HIS A 81 3.39 -4.60 -18.59
N VAL A 82 2.89 -5.54 -17.79
CA VAL A 82 3.39 -5.85 -16.45
C VAL A 82 4.90 -6.10 -16.40
N ASP A 83 5.43 -6.93 -17.30
CA ASP A 83 6.85 -7.31 -17.27
C ASP A 83 7.78 -6.12 -17.56
N ILE A 84 7.33 -5.22 -18.44
CA ILE A 84 8.05 -3.98 -18.74
C ILE A 84 7.93 -3.02 -17.56
N VAL A 85 6.76 -2.87 -16.95
CA VAL A 85 6.58 -2.03 -15.76
C VAL A 85 7.47 -2.53 -14.61
N ASP A 86 7.50 -3.83 -14.33
CA ASP A 86 8.34 -4.42 -13.27
C ASP A 86 9.84 -4.23 -13.56
N PHE A 87 10.25 -4.40 -14.83
CA PHE A 87 11.61 -4.11 -15.25
C PHE A 87 11.97 -2.63 -15.07
N LEU A 88 11.15 -1.71 -15.55
CA LEU A 88 11.42 -0.27 -15.43
C LEU A 88 11.42 0.19 -13.97
N PHE A 89 10.65 -0.48 -13.11
CA PHE A 89 10.56 -0.23 -11.68
C PHE A 89 11.79 -0.74 -10.90
N ASN A 90 12.21 -1.99 -11.12
CA ASN A 90 13.25 -2.66 -10.32
C ASN A 90 14.66 -2.59 -10.94
N ASP A 91 14.79 -2.86 -12.24
CA ASP A 91 16.06 -3.28 -12.84
C ASP A 91 16.59 -2.33 -13.92
N GLY A 92 15.69 -1.69 -14.69
CA GLY A 92 16.05 -0.89 -15.85
C GLY A 92 16.37 0.57 -15.52
N MET A 93 15.65 1.14 -14.53
CA MET A 93 15.74 2.58 -14.23
C MET A 93 15.60 2.95 -12.73
N GLY A 94 15.17 2.03 -11.86
CA GLY A 94 15.32 2.05 -10.40
C GLY A 94 14.74 3.25 -9.62
N ILE A 95 13.78 2.97 -8.73
CA ILE A 95 13.14 3.89 -7.75
C ILE A 95 14.15 4.83 -7.05
N ARG A 96 15.32 4.29 -6.65
CA ARG A 96 16.31 5.04 -5.85
C ARG A 96 17.02 6.15 -6.62
N THR A 97 17.03 6.13 -7.95
CA THR A 97 17.65 7.22 -8.72
C THR A 97 16.78 8.47 -8.80
N GLU A 98 15.45 8.32 -8.73
CA GLU A 98 14.50 9.45 -8.67
C GLU A 98 14.32 9.99 -7.24
N LEU A 99 14.50 9.13 -6.24
CA LEU A 99 14.49 9.51 -4.83
C LEU A 99 15.75 10.28 -4.38
N ASN A 100 16.81 10.38 -5.18
CA ASN A 100 18.05 11.02 -4.75
C ASN A 100 18.19 12.50 -5.15
N SER A 101 17.30 13.06 -5.99
CA SER A 101 17.54 14.38 -6.61
C SER A 101 16.91 15.59 -5.92
N VAL A 102 16.35 15.45 -4.72
CA VAL A 102 15.77 16.57 -3.92
C VAL A 102 15.90 16.23 -2.44
N ASP A 103 16.04 17.23 -1.58
CA ASP A 103 16.30 17.20 -0.13
C ASP A 103 15.78 16.02 0.72
N LEU A 104 16.46 15.87 1.87
CA LEU A 104 16.36 14.91 2.99
C LEU A 104 14.96 14.77 3.64
N ALA A 105 13.88 14.66 2.88
CA ALA A 105 12.64 14.09 3.40
C ALA A 105 12.88 12.59 3.66
N SER A 106 12.43 12.10 4.82
CA SER A 106 12.55 10.69 5.22
C SER A 106 12.13 9.76 4.08
N ASP A 107 12.98 8.80 3.72
CA ASP A 107 12.79 7.86 2.59
C ASP A 107 11.37 7.26 2.52
N GLU A 108 10.76 7.00 3.68
CA GLU A 108 9.41 6.44 3.81
C GLU A 108 8.29 7.35 3.24
N VAL A 109 8.36 8.66 3.47
CA VAL A 109 7.37 9.62 2.95
C VAL A 109 7.52 9.76 1.43
N ARG A 110 8.75 9.71 0.93
CA ARG A 110 9.01 9.81 -0.52
C ARG A 110 8.59 8.54 -1.24
N GLU A 111 8.87 7.38 -0.66
CA GLU A 111 8.43 6.09 -1.16
C GLU A 111 6.90 6.03 -1.23
N LYS A 112 6.19 6.50 -0.19
CA LYS A 112 4.73 6.58 -0.19
C LYS A 112 4.20 7.49 -1.31
N SER A 113 4.74 8.70 -1.45
CA SER A 113 4.35 9.63 -2.53
C SER A 113 4.61 9.06 -3.92
N TYR A 114 5.68 8.28 -4.06
CA TYR A 114 6.00 7.59 -5.30
C TYR A 114 4.97 6.51 -5.61
N ARG A 115 4.71 5.62 -4.65
CA ARG A 115 3.74 4.52 -4.80
C ARG A 115 2.36 5.02 -5.20
N GLU A 116 1.90 6.12 -4.59
CA GLU A 116 0.62 6.75 -4.92
C GLU A 116 0.58 7.31 -6.35
N ARG A 117 1.65 7.96 -6.83
CA ARG A 117 1.70 8.48 -8.22
C ARG A 117 1.58 7.38 -9.26
N PHE A 118 2.20 6.23 -9.00
CA PHE A 118 2.18 5.08 -9.90
C PHE A 118 0.78 4.48 -10.01
N LEU A 119 0.18 4.28 -8.85
CA LEU A 119 -1.18 3.75 -8.76
C LEU A 119 -2.16 4.70 -9.45
N ASN A 120 -1.99 6.02 -9.28
CA ASN A 120 -2.80 7.03 -9.96
C ASN A 120 -2.63 6.97 -11.48
N LYS A 121 -1.41 6.77 -11.99
CA LYS A 121 -1.19 6.61 -13.43
C LYS A 121 -1.81 5.32 -13.97
N ALA A 122 -1.71 4.22 -13.23
CA ALA A 122 -2.34 2.96 -13.62
C ALA A 122 -3.87 3.04 -13.63
N LEU A 123 -4.46 3.83 -12.70
CA LEU A 123 -5.89 4.13 -12.70
C LEU A 123 -6.28 5.03 -13.88
N GLU A 124 -5.56 6.13 -14.11
CA GLU A 124 -5.82 7.06 -15.23
C GLU A 124 -5.89 6.35 -16.59
N TYR A 125 -5.05 5.32 -16.80
CA TYR A 125 -5.04 4.53 -18.03
C TYR A 125 -5.91 3.26 -17.97
N ASN A 126 -6.59 3.01 -16.85
CA ASN A 126 -7.35 1.79 -16.55
C ASN A 126 -6.55 0.49 -16.82
N SER A 127 -5.27 0.50 -16.45
CA SER A 127 -4.30 -0.57 -16.67
C SER A 127 -4.48 -1.70 -15.65
N ARG A 128 -5.51 -2.53 -15.85
CA ARG A 128 -5.95 -3.52 -14.85
C ARG A 128 -4.85 -4.51 -14.45
N LYS A 129 -4.06 -5.05 -15.39
CA LYS A 129 -2.99 -6.01 -15.06
C LYS A 129 -1.88 -5.34 -14.26
N VAL A 130 -1.53 -4.11 -14.60
CA VAL A 130 -0.55 -3.32 -13.86
C VAL A 130 -1.07 -3.00 -12.45
N ILE A 131 -2.34 -2.62 -12.30
CA ILE A 131 -2.96 -2.42 -10.98
C ILE A 131 -2.85 -3.71 -10.17
N ASP A 132 -3.25 -4.86 -10.71
CA ASP A 132 -3.13 -6.16 -10.03
C ASP A 132 -1.70 -6.44 -9.58
N HIS A 133 -0.74 -6.26 -10.50
CA HIS A 133 0.67 -6.45 -10.20
C HIS A 133 1.14 -5.54 -9.05
N LEU A 134 0.80 -4.25 -9.06
CA LEU A 134 1.16 -3.31 -7.99
C LEU A 134 0.57 -3.74 -6.63
N LEU A 135 -0.67 -4.24 -6.61
CA LEU A 135 -1.28 -4.78 -5.40
C LEU A 135 -0.51 -6.00 -4.86
N THR A 136 -0.01 -6.89 -5.72
CA THR A 136 0.85 -8.02 -5.29
C THR A 136 2.18 -7.56 -4.68
N LYS A 137 2.68 -6.37 -5.06
CA LYS A 137 3.89 -5.75 -4.50
C LYS A 137 3.61 -4.99 -3.19
N GLY A 138 2.41 -5.10 -2.62
CA GLY A 138 2.03 -4.49 -1.35
C GLY A 138 1.57 -3.03 -1.47
N PHE A 139 1.17 -2.61 -2.67
CA PHE A 139 0.42 -1.35 -2.84
C PHE A 139 -1.05 -1.61 -2.49
N SER A 140 -1.79 -0.54 -2.22
CA SER A 140 -3.23 -0.64 -1.96
C SER A 140 -3.93 0.58 -2.54
N LEU A 141 -5.10 0.36 -3.15
CA LEU A 141 -5.97 1.48 -3.54
C LEU A 141 -6.52 2.16 -2.28
N SER A 142 -6.52 3.48 -2.25
CA SER A 142 -7.30 4.28 -1.31
C SER A 142 -8.79 4.14 -1.61
N VAL A 143 -9.65 4.59 -0.68
CA VAL A 143 -11.10 4.60 -0.89
C VAL A 143 -11.49 5.42 -2.13
N ASP A 144 -10.84 6.56 -2.36
CA ASP A 144 -11.11 7.40 -3.52
C ASP A 144 -10.62 6.77 -4.83
N GLN A 145 -9.49 6.06 -4.77
CA GLN A 145 -8.99 5.29 -5.91
C GLN A 145 -9.89 4.09 -6.24
N LEU A 146 -10.52 3.44 -5.25
CA LEU A 146 -11.54 2.42 -5.48
C LEU A 146 -12.79 3.00 -6.15
N ARG A 147 -13.21 4.21 -5.75
CA ARG A 147 -14.32 4.92 -6.40
C ARG A 147 -14.01 5.27 -7.85
N LEU A 148 -12.81 5.80 -8.10
CA LEU A 148 -12.34 6.10 -9.46
C LEU A 148 -12.30 4.83 -10.32
N TYR A 149 -11.71 3.76 -9.80
CA TYR A 149 -11.62 2.47 -10.48
C TYR A 149 -13.00 1.91 -10.86
N ALA A 150 -13.96 1.93 -9.93
CA ALA A 150 -15.31 1.47 -10.21
C ALA A 150 -15.98 2.31 -11.30
N ARG A 151 -15.79 3.63 -11.28
CA ARG A 151 -16.34 4.55 -12.29
C ARG A 151 -15.75 4.31 -13.68
N GLU A 152 -14.43 4.19 -13.79
CA GLU A 152 -13.76 3.96 -15.07
C GLU A 152 -14.13 2.61 -15.70
N ASN A 153 -14.62 1.67 -14.89
CA ASN A 153 -15.05 0.34 -15.34
C ASN A 153 -16.57 0.14 -15.36
N ASN A 154 -17.38 1.20 -15.21
CA ASN A 154 -18.85 1.15 -15.15
C ASN A 154 -19.38 0.14 -14.09
N ALA A 155 -18.70 0.08 -12.96
CA ALA A 155 -18.91 -0.88 -11.87
C ALA A 155 -19.41 -0.21 -10.58
N GLU A 156 -19.92 1.03 -10.65
CA GLU A 156 -20.38 1.79 -9.49
C GLU A 156 -21.50 1.09 -8.73
N GLN A 157 -22.38 0.36 -9.42
CA GLN A 157 -23.43 -0.43 -8.77
C GLN A 157 -22.85 -1.47 -7.79
N TYR A 158 -21.73 -2.10 -8.15
CA TYR A 158 -21.09 -3.10 -7.29
C TYR A 158 -20.37 -2.43 -6.13
N LEU A 159 -19.78 -1.25 -6.35
CA LEU A 159 -19.22 -0.45 -5.27
C LEU A 159 -20.30 0.03 -4.29
N ASN A 160 -21.49 0.37 -4.79
CA ASN A 160 -22.62 0.79 -3.98
C ASN A 160 -23.08 -0.33 -3.03
N ALA A 161 -23.06 -1.59 -3.48
CA ALA A 161 -23.36 -2.75 -2.66
C ALA A 161 -22.43 -2.93 -1.44
N VAL A 162 -21.25 -2.30 -1.46
CA VAL A 162 -20.25 -2.36 -0.38
C VAL A 162 -20.04 -1.04 0.35
N ILE A 163 -20.89 -0.02 0.10
CA ILE A 163 -20.84 1.27 0.79
C ILE A 163 -20.82 1.16 2.31
N PRO A 164 -21.63 0.30 2.96
CA PRO A 164 -21.62 0.16 4.41
C PRO A 164 -20.20 -0.13 4.94
N LEU A 165 -19.48 -1.04 4.29
CA LEU A 165 -18.10 -1.39 4.63
C LEU A 165 -17.12 -0.27 4.26
N LEU A 166 -17.26 0.31 3.06
CA LEU A 166 -16.37 1.34 2.53
C LEU A 166 -16.35 2.60 3.42
N ASN A 167 -17.48 2.95 4.04
CA ASN A 167 -17.60 4.06 4.97
C ASN A 167 -16.90 3.83 6.32
N LYS A 168 -16.56 2.58 6.66
CA LYS A 168 -15.86 2.24 7.92
C LYS A 168 -14.35 2.25 7.78
N LEU A 169 -13.81 2.16 6.55
CA LEU A 169 -12.37 2.11 6.30
C LEU A 169 -11.61 3.35 6.80
N PRO A 170 -12.10 4.60 6.64
CA PRO A 170 -11.39 5.77 7.16
C PRO A 170 -11.24 5.74 8.68
N ALA A 171 -12.27 5.30 9.41
CA ALA A 171 -12.23 5.16 10.86
C ALA A 171 -11.23 4.08 11.29
N LEU A 172 -11.16 2.97 10.55
CA LEU A 172 -10.20 1.90 10.80
C LEU A 172 -8.75 2.36 10.59
N ALA A 173 -8.49 3.14 9.54
CA ALA A 173 -7.18 3.74 9.28
C ALA A 173 -6.77 4.75 10.39
N GLN A 174 -7.67 5.65 10.77
CA GLN A 174 -7.46 6.56 11.90
C GLN A 174 -7.15 5.82 13.20
N LYS A 175 -7.78 4.65 13.40
CA LYS A 175 -7.53 3.83 14.58
C LYS A 175 -6.14 3.24 14.59
N ALA A 176 -5.69 2.70 13.45
CA ALA A 176 -4.33 2.23 13.28
C ALA A 176 -3.31 3.34 13.64
N ASP A 177 -3.53 4.56 13.18
CA ASP A 177 -2.66 5.70 13.48
C ASP A 177 -2.71 6.09 14.96
N SER A 178 -3.89 6.09 15.57
CA SER A 178 -4.06 6.34 17.01
C SER A 178 -3.32 5.30 17.86
N LEU A 179 -3.37 4.02 17.47
CA LEU A 179 -2.61 2.95 18.14
C LEU A 179 -1.10 3.17 17.99
N HIS A 180 -0.66 3.52 16.78
CA HIS A 180 0.75 3.81 16.50
C HIS A 180 1.29 4.95 17.36
N ASN A 181 0.56 6.06 17.43
CA ASN A 181 0.94 7.25 18.21
C ASN A 181 1.00 7.01 19.72
N ARG A 182 0.33 5.94 20.18
CA ARG A 182 0.35 5.51 21.58
C ARG A 182 1.32 4.34 21.81
N GLU A 183 2.22 4.08 20.86
CA GLU A 183 3.26 3.06 20.90
C GLU A 183 2.73 1.60 20.87
N TYR A 184 1.48 1.40 20.45
CA TYR A 184 0.88 0.09 20.20
C TYR A 184 1.20 -0.37 18.77
N TYR A 185 2.48 -0.55 18.48
CA TYR A 185 2.96 -0.79 17.11
C TYR A 185 2.40 -2.07 16.50
N ARG A 186 2.37 -3.17 17.26
CA ARG A 186 1.85 -4.46 16.77
C ARG A 186 0.36 -4.40 16.46
N GLU A 187 -0.42 -3.78 17.33
CA GLU A 187 -1.86 -3.62 17.15
C GLU A 187 -2.17 -2.69 15.98
N SER A 188 -1.41 -1.59 15.87
CA SER A 188 -1.46 -0.70 14.72
C SER A 188 -1.21 -1.45 13.42
N GLU A 189 -0.14 -2.25 13.35
CA GLU A 189 0.18 -3.06 12.17
C GLU A 189 -0.92 -4.06 11.82
N ARG A 190 -1.54 -4.71 12.82
CA ARG A 190 -2.67 -5.61 12.59
C ARG A 190 -3.89 -4.90 12.02
N VAL A 191 -4.25 -3.74 12.58
CA VAL A 191 -5.37 -2.93 12.08
C VAL A 191 -5.07 -2.39 10.67
N ARG A 192 -3.84 -1.94 10.40
CA ARG A 192 -3.41 -1.54 9.04
C ARG A 192 -3.49 -2.71 8.07
N SER A 193 -3.05 -3.90 8.47
CA SER A 193 -3.10 -5.10 7.64
C SER A 193 -4.54 -5.48 7.30
N LEU A 194 -5.47 -5.35 8.25
CA LEU A 194 -6.90 -5.57 8.01
C LEU A 194 -7.48 -4.57 7.01
N ASP A 195 -7.21 -3.29 7.20
CA ASP A 195 -7.66 -2.23 6.29
C ASP A 195 -7.15 -2.46 4.86
N LEU A 196 -5.85 -2.75 4.70
CA LEU A 196 -5.25 -3.10 3.40
C LEU A 196 -5.92 -4.33 2.77
N PHE A 197 -6.13 -5.37 3.58
CA PHE A 197 -6.76 -6.61 3.12
C PHE A 197 -8.18 -6.36 2.62
N ILE A 198 -9.02 -5.64 3.38
CA ILE A 198 -10.39 -5.34 2.99
C ILE A 198 -10.42 -4.55 1.68
N ARG A 199 -9.54 -3.55 1.52
CA ARG A 199 -9.45 -2.76 0.28
C ARG A 199 -9.08 -3.61 -0.93
N ASN A 200 -8.17 -4.57 -0.75
CA ASN A 200 -7.83 -5.53 -1.81
C ASN A 200 -8.99 -6.48 -2.13
N GLN A 201 -9.72 -6.98 -1.13
CA GLN A 201 -10.89 -7.84 -1.37
C GLN A 201 -12.03 -7.09 -2.06
N ILE A 202 -12.27 -5.80 -1.73
CA ILE A 202 -13.23 -4.95 -2.46
C ILE A 202 -12.84 -4.85 -3.93
N LYS A 203 -11.55 -4.63 -4.23
CA LYS A 203 -11.05 -4.55 -5.61
C LYS A 203 -11.28 -5.88 -6.35
N LEU A 204 -10.93 -7.01 -5.75
CA LEU A 204 -11.12 -8.35 -6.33
C LEU A 204 -12.60 -8.68 -6.58
N TYR A 205 -13.47 -8.28 -5.65
CA TYR A 205 -14.92 -8.38 -5.83
C TYR A 205 -15.39 -7.57 -7.04
N ILE A 206 -14.96 -6.30 -7.17
CA ILE A 206 -15.29 -5.45 -8.31
C ILE A 206 -14.82 -6.08 -9.62
N ASP A 207 -13.59 -6.60 -9.69
CA ASP A 207 -13.10 -7.28 -10.91
C ASP A 207 -13.95 -8.49 -11.27
N SER A 208 -14.32 -9.29 -10.27
CA SER A 208 -15.13 -10.47 -10.47
C SER A 208 -16.50 -10.11 -11.03
N CYS A 209 -17.11 -9.03 -10.53
CA CYS A 209 -18.37 -8.50 -11.03
C CYS A 209 -18.26 -7.85 -12.41
N ILE A 210 -17.11 -7.26 -12.77
CA ILE A 210 -16.84 -6.79 -14.14
C ILE A 210 -16.74 -7.98 -15.10
N ALA A 211 -16.08 -9.06 -14.68
CA ALA A 211 -15.89 -10.26 -15.50
C ALA A 211 -17.18 -11.07 -15.67
N LEU A 212 -17.96 -11.24 -14.60
CA LEU A 212 -19.20 -12.02 -14.56
C LEU A 212 -20.31 -11.29 -13.75
N PRO A 213 -20.96 -10.27 -14.34
CA PRO A 213 -22.02 -9.47 -13.72
C PRO A 213 -23.14 -10.28 -13.03
N GLU A 214 -23.58 -11.34 -13.71
CA GLU A 214 -24.71 -12.18 -13.26
C GLU A 214 -24.42 -12.94 -11.96
N LYS A 215 -23.13 -13.11 -11.62
CA LYS A 215 -22.68 -13.79 -10.40
C LYS A 215 -22.29 -12.81 -9.29
N SER A 216 -22.65 -11.54 -9.40
CA SER A 216 -22.28 -10.50 -8.44
C SER A 216 -22.62 -10.87 -6.99
N ALA A 217 -23.78 -11.48 -6.71
CA ALA A 217 -24.13 -11.93 -5.36
C ALA A 217 -23.22 -13.05 -4.84
N GLU A 218 -22.88 -14.01 -5.71
CA GLU A 218 -21.93 -15.07 -5.39
C GLU A 218 -20.53 -14.50 -5.14
N HIS A 219 -20.10 -13.53 -5.94
CA HIS A 219 -18.83 -12.84 -5.79
C HIS A 219 -18.76 -12.02 -4.50
N LEU A 220 -19.84 -11.36 -4.10
CA LEU A 220 -19.92 -10.63 -2.83
C LEU A 220 -19.69 -11.57 -1.64
N GLU A 221 -20.32 -12.74 -1.66
CA GLU A 221 -20.14 -13.74 -0.61
C GLU A 221 -18.73 -14.34 -0.62
N LYS A 222 -18.24 -14.78 -1.79
CA LYS A 222 -16.97 -15.51 -1.91
C LYS A 222 -15.74 -14.63 -1.78
N GLN A 223 -15.73 -13.45 -2.41
CA GLN A 223 -14.56 -12.59 -2.48
C GLN A 223 -14.52 -11.54 -1.37
N LEU A 224 -15.66 -11.18 -0.77
CA LEU A 224 -15.68 -10.16 0.28
C LEU A 224 -16.05 -10.73 1.65
N LYS A 225 -17.26 -11.28 1.82
CA LYS A 225 -17.74 -11.68 3.14
C LYS A 225 -16.95 -12.85 3.72
N SER A 226 -16.82 -13.94 2.97
CA SER A 226 -16.11 -15.15 3.38
C SER A 226 -14.66 -14.92 3.84
N PRO A 227 -13.83 -14.11 3.14
CA PRO A 227 -12.48 -13.81 3.61
C PRO A 227 -12.39 -12.68 4.65
N CYS A 228 -13.17 -11.60 4.52
CA CYS A 228 -13.05 -10.44 5.42
C CYS A 228 -13.61 -10.72 6.81
N TYR A 229 -14.68 -11.51 6.93
CA TYR A 229 -15.29 -11.83 8.21
C TYR A 229 -14.35 -12.58 9.18
N PRO A 230 -13.73 -13.71 8.80
CA PRO A 230 -12.81 -14.42 9.68
C PRO A 230 -11.56 -13.60 9.98
N PHE A 231 -11.04 -12.84 9.02
CA PHE A 231 -9.85 -12.01 9.27
C PHE A 231 -10.16 -10.86 10.24
N THR A 232 -11.31 -10.18 10.08
CA THR A 232 -11.79 -9.17 11.04
C THR A 232 -11.98 -9.77 12.43
N SER A 233 -12.55 -10.98 12.51
CA SER A 233 -12.77 -11.70 13.77
C SER A 233 -11.45 -12.07 14.45
N SER A 234 -10.47 -12.57 13.71
CA SER A 234 -9.13 -12.88 14.20
C SER A 234 -8.42 -11.65 14.76
N VAL A 235 -8.43 -10.53 14.01
CA VAL A 235 -7.82 -9.27 14.48
C VAL A 235 -8.54 -8.74 15.72
N LYS A 236 -9.87 -8.84 15.76
CA LYS A 236 -10.67 -8.46 16.94
C LYS A 236 -10.32 -9.29 18.18
N GLU A 237 -10.12 -10.59 18.02
CA GLU A 237 -9.74 -11.50 19.11
C GLU A 237 -8.31 -11.21 19.60
N GLU A 238 -7.35 -10.99 18.68
CA GLU A 238 -5.98 -10.59 19.03
C GLU A 238 -5.97 -9.26 19.82
N LEU A 239 -6.74 -8.26 19.38
CA LEU A 239 -6.85 -6.98 20.10
C LEU A 239 -7.51 -7.13 21.48
N ARG A 240 -8.45 -8.08 21.64
CA ARG A 240 -9.04 -8.42 22.95
C ARG A 240 -8.01 -9.07 23.86
N ASN A 241 -7.25 -10.03 23.35
CA ASN A 241 -6.25 -10.78 24.14
C ASN A 241 -5.07 -9.89 24.59
N HIS A 242 -4.63 -8.95 23.76
CA HIS A 242 -3.61 -7.98 24.15
C HIS A 242 -4.08 -7.03 25.27
N ARG A 243 -5.38 -6.67 25.29
CA ARG A 243 -5.97 -5.91 26.41
C ARG A 243 -6.04 -6.74 27.68
N GLY A 244 -6.40 -8.02 27.59
CA GLY A 244 -6.48 -8.93 28.75
C GLY A 244 -5.18 -9.03 29.54
N TYR A 245 -4.02 -9.04 28.88
CA TYR A 245 -2.72 -9.11 29.57
C TYR A 245 -2.30 -7.77 30.20
N LYS A 246 -2.62 -6.63 29.56
CA LYS A 246 -2.34 -5.29 30.12
C LYS A 246 -3.28 -4.94 31.27
N GLU A 247 -4.55 -5.34 31.19
CA GLU A 247 -5.51 -5.24 32.29
C GLU A 247 -5.11 -6.17 33.43
N PHE A 248 -4.68 -7.40 33.13
CA PHE A 248 -4.12 -8.31 34.14
C PHE A 248 -2.87 -7.74 34.81
N PHE A 249 -1.92 -7.17 34.05
CA PHE A 249 -0.71 -6.54 34.62
C PHE A 249 -1.01 -5.26 35.39
N ALA A 250 -1.89 -4.41 34.90
CA ALA A 250 -2.32 -3.21 35.61
C ALA A 250 -3.05 -3.59 36.91
N ASN A 251 -3.94 -4.57 36.86
CA ASN A 251 -4.64 -5.09 38.04
C ASN A 251 -3.68 -5.82 38.99
N LEU A 252 -2.70 -6.56 38.49
CA LEU A 252 -1.65 -7.21 39.29
C LEU A 252 -0.76 -6.15 39.95
N MET A 253 -0.33 -5.11 39.23
CA MET A 253 0.46 -4.02 39.78
C MET A 253 -0.34 -3.16 40.77
N ILE A 254 -1.63 -2.91 40.52
CA ILE A 254 -2.53 -2.27 41.49
C ILE A 254 -2.68 -3.17 42.71
N THR A 255 -2.86 -4.48 42.56
CA THR A 255 -2.99 -5.43 43.67
C THR A 255 -1.69 -5.54 44.48
N ILE A 256 -0.53 -5.54 43.83
CA ILE A 256 0.78 -5.50 44.50
C ILE A 256 0.97 -4.15 45.21
N SER A 257 0.59 -3.04 44.58
CA SER A 257 0.68 -1.70 45.17
C SER A 257 -0.29 -1.54 46.34
N THR A 258 -1.51 -2.07 46.27
CA THR A 258 -2.47 -2.07 47.38
C THR A 258 -2.06 -3.03 48.48
N LEU A 259 -1.39 -4.15 48.19
CA LEU A 259 -0.79 -5.02 49.21
C LEU A 259 0.42 -4.36 49.91
N PHE A 260 1.21 -3.55 49.20
CA PHE A 260 2.27 -2.73 49.80
C PHE A 260 1.72 -1.58 50.65
N ILE A 261 0.60 -0.96 50.23
CA ILE A 261 -0.05 0.16 50.94
C ILE A 261 -0.95 -0.34 52.08
N ALA A 262 -1.48 -1.58 52.02
CA ALA A 262 -2.31 -2.19 53.04
C ALA A 262 -1.57 -2.43 54.37
N ASN A 263 -0.23 -2.46 54.36
CA ASN A 263 0.57 -2.48 55.59
C ASN A 263 0.76 -1.10 56.24
N ILE A 264 0.27 -0.01 55.62
CA ILE A 264 0.45 1.36 56.16
C ILE A 264 -0.88 2.08 56.43
N TYR A 265 -1.99 1.77 55.75
CA TYR A 265 -3.22 2.54 55.94
C TYR A 265 -4.49 1.70 56.14
N GLN A 266 -4.82 1.53 57.42
CA GLN A 266 -6.16 1.25 57.95
C GLN A 266 -7.15 2.43 57.75
N ALA A 267 -6.93 3.32 56.78
CA ALA A 267 -7.79 4.49 56.58
C ALA A 267 -8.10 4.72 55.10
N VAL A 268 -9.41 4.62 54.84
CA VAL A 268 -10.25 5.35 53.88
C VAL A 268 -11.12 4.33 53.17
N ALA A 269 -12.27 4.10 53.79
CA ALA A 269 -13.45 3.51 53.19
C ALA A 269 -13.81 4.29 51.91
N THR A 270 -13.30 3.83 50.78
CA THR A 270 -13.82 4.22 49.48
C THR A 270 -14.99 3.30 49.18
N LYS A 271 -16.19 3.88 49.26
CA LYS A 271 -17.43 3.31 48.74
C LYS A 271 -17.18 2.84 47.30
N GLY A 272 -17.06 1.54 47.11
CA GLY A 272 -17.95 0.72 46.28
C GLY A 272 -18.35 1.17 44.87
N GLU A 273 -17.71 2.16 44.26
CA GLU A 273 -17.80 2.38 42.81
C GLU A 273 -16.58 1.73 42.17
N SER A 274 -16.80 0.51 41.73
CA SER A 274 -16.01 -0.24 40.77
C SER A 274 -15.05 0.62 39.94
N PHE A 275 -13.79 0.66 40.39
CA PHE A 275 -12.57 0.98 39.64
C PHE A 275 -12.33 0.00 38.47
N PHE A 276 -13.38 -0.67 37.98
CA PHE A 276 -13.35 -1.45 36.75
C PHE A 276 -13.41 -0.46 35.60
N PHE A 277 -12.22 -0.06 35.20
CA PHE A 277 -11.89 0.70 34.03
C PHE A 277 -12.95 0.61 32.91
N LYS A 278 -13.58 1.76 32.69
CA LYS A 278 -14.29 2.15 31.47
C LYS A 278 -13.29 2.31 30.30
N PHE A 279 -12.39 1.33 30.10
CA PHE A 279 -11.49 1.19 28.94
C PHE A 279 -12.05 0.21 27.88
N ASN A 280 -13.28 -0.26 28.09
CA ASN A 280 -14.25 -0.43 27.01
C ASN A 280 -14.26 0.86 26.15
N THR A 281 -14.19 0.87 24.83
CA THR A 281 -14.81 -0.08 23.89
C THR A 281 -14.36 0.17 22.44
N ASP A 282 -13.52 1.18 22.18
CA ASP A 282 -13.48 1.82 20.84
C ASP A 282 -12.88 0.95 19.72
N SER A 283 -11.74 0.27 19.93
CA SER A 283 -11.16 -0.61 18.88
C SER A 283 -12.03 -1.83 18.55
N VAL A 284 -12.59 -2.47 19.58
CA VAL A 284 -13.44 -3.66 19.42
C VAL A 284 -14.79 -3.25 18.83
N ASN A 285 -15.32 -2.09 19.21
CA ASN A 285 -16.53 -1.54 18.63
C ASN A 285 -16.34 -1.18 17.17
N GLN A 286 -15.24 -0.52 16.80
CA GLN A 286 -14.95 -0.21 15.39
C GLN A 286 -14.79 -1.48 14.55
N LEU A 287 -14.12 -2.53 15.06
CA LEU A 287 -14.06 -3.82 14.37
C LEU A 287 -15.42 -4.55 14.34
N THR A 288 -16.26 -4.35 15.36
CA THR A 288 -17.63 -4.87 15.36
C THR A 288 -18.50 -4.12 14.36
N GLU A 289 -18.30 -2.81 14.19
CA GLU A 289 -18.97 -2.02 13.16
C GLU A 289 -18.51 -2.46 11.77
N VAL A 290 -17.22 -2.69 11.53
CA VAL A 290 -16.72 -3.27 10.27
C VAL A 290 -17.36 -4.64 10.02
N GLN A 291 -17.41 -5.50 11.05
CA GLN A 291 -18.03 -6.83 10.98
C GLN A 291 -19.54 -6.76 10.72
N ASN A 292 -20.26 -5.82 11.32
CA ASN A 292 -21.68 -5.60 11.09
C ASN A 292 -21.94 -5.04 9.68
N SER A 293 -21.11 -4.11 9.23
CA SER A 293 -21.20 -3.55 7.88
C SER A 293 -20.92 -4.59 6.79
N LEU A 294 -20.15 -5.65 7.07
CA LEU A 294 -20.04 -6.81 6.15
C LEU A 294 -21.39 -7.53 5.97
N TYR A 295 -22.24 -7.61 6.99
CA TYR A 295 -23.59 -8.19 6.87
C TYR A 295 -24.56 -7.26 6.14
N GLU A 296 -24.37 -5.95 6.29
CA GLU A 296 -25.17 -4.91 5.62
C GLU A 296 -24.82 -4.76 4.13
N CYS A 297 -23.70 -5.34 3.67
CA CYS A 297 -23.38 -5.40 2.24
C CYS A 297 -24.38 -6.30 1.50
N SER A 298 -25.09 -5.71 0.55
CA SER A 298 -26.11 -6.36 -0.28
C SER A 298 -26.19 -5.72 -1.66
N LEU A 299 -26.55 -6.50 -2.66
CA LEU A 299 -26.85 -6.03 -4.03
C LEU A 299 -28.31 -5.62 -4.17
#